data_AF-A0AAN5CLR6-F1
#
_entry.id   AF-A0AAN5CLR6-F1
#
_cell.length_a   1.000
_cell.length_b   1.000
_cell.length_c   1.000
_cell.angle_alpha   90.00
_cell.angle_beta   90.00
_cell.angle_gamma   90.00
#
_symmetry.space_group_name_H-M   'P 1'
#
loop_
_entity.id
_entity.type
_entity.pdbx_description
1 polymer ?
#
loop_
_entity_poly.entity_id
_entity_poly.type
_entity_poly.pdbx_seq_one_letter_code
_entity_poly.pdbx_strand_id
1 'polypeptide(L)'
;MSNWTRNILIPASEWHFEVSCCRNAIISIRILQFSMLIVTTFTAFIYIRILSKAKIVHANLRLLFTVSVLNDWFLFMIRIFDMINVSGLLDENFVLSFFKYNVVVILTIVCERICSVLARKRYEEV
;
A
#
# COMPACT_ATOMS: atom_id res chain seq x y z
N MET A 1 30.69 29.89 5.62
CA MET A 1 29.36 29.42 5.19
C MET A 1 29.52 28.00 4.65
N SER A 2 28.99 27.01 5.36
CA SER A 2 29.18 25.59 5.04
C SER A 2 28.36 25.17 3.82
N ASN A 3 29.00 24.45 2.89
CA ASN A 3 28.42 23.93 1.66
C ASN A 3 27.44 22.78 1.93
N TRP A 4 26.22 23.10 2.37
CA TRP A 4 25.14 22.12 2.58
C TRP A 4 24.66 21.46 1.27
N THR A 5 24.81 22.16 0.14
CA THR A 5 24.40 21.70 -1.19
C THR A 5 25.23 20.52 -1.71
N ARG A 6 26.47 20.36 -1.25
CA ARG A 6 27.33 19.24 -1.69
C ARG A 6 26.85 17.89 -1.14
N ASN A 7 26.16 17.88 0.00
CA ASN A 7 25.64 16.65 0.63
C ASN A 7 24.30 16.18 0.04
N ILE A 8 23.61 17.02 -0.74
CA ILE A 8 22.33 16.68 -1.38
C ILE A 8 22.55 15.97 -2.73
N LEU A 9 23.75 16.10 -3.30
CA LEU A 9 24.13 15.51 -4.59
C LEU A 9 24.81 14.13 -4.49
N ILE A 10 24.99 13.61 -3.27
CA ILE A 10 25.61 12.29 -3.07
C ILE A 10 24.53 11.24 -3.33
N PRO A 11 24.73 10.31 -4.28
CA PRO A 11 23.78 9.22 -4.51
C PRO A 11 23.60 8.44 -3.20
N ALA A 12 22.36 8.03 -2.89
CA ALA A 12 22.00 7.39 -1.60
C ALA A 12 22.89 6.18 -1.24
N SER A 13 23.53 5.56 -2.24
CA SER A 13 24.50 4.47 -2.12
C SER A 13 25.81 4.84 -1.39
N GLU A 14 26.21 6.11 -1.36
CA GLU A 14 27.45 6.60 -0.72
C GLU A 14 27.18 7.32 0.60
N TRP A 15 25.94 7.31 1.09
CA TRP A 15 25.57 7.98 2.33
C TRP A 15 25.99 7.15 3.55
N HIS A 16 27.04 7.60 4.25
CA HIS A 16 27.49 6.97 5.50
C HIS A 16 26.50 7.25 6.64
N PHE A 17 25.49 6.38 6.76
CA PHE A 17 24.40 6.46 7.74
C PHE A 17 24.86 6.65 9.19
N GLU A 18 26.00 6.07 9.57
CA GLU A 18 26.52 6.10 10.94
C GLU A 18 26.90 7.50 11.43
N VAL A 19 27.26 8.40 10.51
CA VAL A 19 27.82 9.74 10.80
C VAL A 19 26.84 10.88 10.46
N SER A 20 25.66 10.57 9.93
CA SER A 20 24.69 11.60 9.52
C SER A 20 23.99 12.25 10.72
N CYS A 21 23.89 13.58 10.74
CA CYS A 21 23.14 14.32 11.75
C CYS A 21 21.63 13.99 11.74
N CYS A 22 21.12 13.40 10.65
CA CYS A 22 19.73 12.99 10.48
C CYS A 22 19.45 11.53 10.86
N ARG A 23 20.46 10.78 11.32
CA ARG A 23 20.36 9.34 11.62
C ARG A 23 19.16 9.00 12.51
N ASN A 24 18.98 9.75 13.60
CA ASN A 24 17.87 9.52 14.53
C ASN A 24 16.50 9.77 13.89
N ALA A 25 16.36 10.83 13.09
CA ALA A 25 15.12 11.13 12.38
C ALA A 25 14.77 10.03 11.36
N ILE A 26 15.77 9.52 10.62
CA ILE A 26 15.60 8.44 9.66
C ILE A 26 15.19 7.15 10.36
N ILE A 27 15.83 6.80 11.48
CA ILE A 27 15.48 5.63 12.29
C ILE A 27 14.04 5.76 12.80
N SER A 28 13.66 6.92 13.34
CA SER A 28 12.29 7.17 13.81
C SER A 28 11.25 7.04 12.69
N ILE A 29 11.53 7.55 11.49
CA ILE A 29 10.65 7.40 10.33
C ILE A 29 10.53 5.93 9.93
N ARG A 30 11.63 5.16 9.92
CA ARG A 30 11.60 3.73 9.59
C ARG A 30 10.81 2.92 10.63
N ILE A 31 10.97 3.22 11.92
CA ILE A 31 10.19 2.58 13.00
C ILE A 31 8.69 2.89 12.81
N LEU A 32 8.34 4.14 12.51
CA LEU A 32 6.96 4.51 12.25
C LEU A 32 6.40 3.75 11.03
N GLN A 33 7.14 3.71 9.92
CA GLN A 33 6.75 2.97 8.73
C GLN A 33 6.56 1.47 9.03
N PHE A 34 7.46 0.87 9.80
CA PHE A 34 7.35 -0.52 10.23
C PHE A 34 6.11 -0.76 11.10
N SER A 35 5.82 0.14 12.05
CA SER A 35 4.62 0.06 12.88
C SER A 35 3.34 0.15 12.06
N MET A 36 3.28 1.06 11.08
CA MET A 36 2.16 1.15 10.14
C MET A 36 2.01 -0.13 9.33
N LEU A 37 3.11 -0.73 8.87
CA LEU A 37 3.09 -2.00 8.14
C LEU A 37 2.46 -3.12 8.99
N ILE A 38 2.84 -3.25 10.27
CA ILE A 38 2.24 -4.25 11.18
C ILE A 38 0.72 -4.04 11.30
N VAL A 39 0.30 -2.80 11.54
CA VAL A 39 -1.13 -2.47 11.68
C VAL A 39 -1.89 -2.83 10.40
N THR A 40 -1.38 -2.42 9.23
CA THR A 40 -2.04 -2.71 7.95
C THR A 40 -2.16 -4.21 7.67
N THR A 41 -1.13 -5.00 7.99
CA THR A 41 -1.16 -6.46 7.83
C THR A 41 -2.20 -7.11 8.74
N PHE A 42 -2.31 -6.64 9.98
CA PHE A 42 -3.30 -7.15 10.92
C PHE A 42 -4.73 -6.81 10.47
N THR A 43 -4.96 -5.57 10.02
CA THR A 43 -6.24 -5.14 9.44
C THR A 43 -6.61 -5.96 8.21
N ALA A 44 -5.66 -6.18 7.29
CA ALA A 44 -5.86 -7.01 6.11
C ALA A 44 -6.26 -8.45 6.46
N PHE A 45 -5.61 -9.04 7.47
CA PHE A 45 -5.93 -10.39 7.94
C PHE A 45 -7.34 -10.47 8.55
N ILE A 46 -7.71 -9.51 9.41
CA ILE A 46 -9.06 -9.41 9.96
C ILE A 46 -10.08 -9.28 8.82
N TYR A 47 -9.76 -8.46 7.82
CA TYR A 47 -10.63 -8.22 6.69
C TYR A 47 -10.91 -9.49 5.88
N ILE A 48 -9.87 -10.28 5.53
CA ILE A 48 -10.03 -11.59 4.87
C ILE A 48 -10.85 -12.56 5.73
N ARG A 49 -10.61 -12.57 7.05
CA ARG A 49 -11.37 -13.41 7.99
C ARG A 49 -12.85 -13.06 8.02
N ILE A 50 -13.21 -11.78 7.95
CA ILE A 50 -14.60 -11.33 7.88
C ILE A 50 -15.21 -11.71 6.53
N LEU A 51 -14.49 -11.42 5.44
CA LEU A 51 -14.96 -11.64 4.08
C LEU A 51 -15.21 -13.13 3.77
N SER A 52 -14.37 -14.02 4.29
CA SER A 52 -14.52 -15.47 4.14
C SER A 52 -15.75 -16.03 4.89
N LYS A 53 -16.15 -15.39 5.99
CA LYS A 53 -17.35 -15.78 6.77
C LYS A 53 -18.64 -15.09 6.30
N ALA A 54 -18.54 -13.98 5.57
CA ALA A 54 -19.69 -13.19 5.15
C ALA A 54 -20.45 -13.86 4.01
N LYS A 55 -21.63 -14.45 4.29
CA LYS A 55 -22.50 -15.08 3.27
C LYS A 55 -23.26 -14.09 2.37
N ILE A 56 -23.30 -12.81 2.75
CA ILE A 56 -24.14 -11.77 2.12
C ILE A 56 -23.41 -11.07 0.96
N VAL A 57 -22.08 -11.23 0.86
CA VAL A 57 -21.28 -10.50 -0.13
C VAL A 57 -21.28 -11.24 -1.47
N HIS A 58 -21.62 -10.52 -2.53
CA HIS A 58 -21.62 -11.02 -3.91
C HIS A 58 -20.21 -11.51 -4.31
N ALA A 59 -20.14 -12.61 -5.09
CA ALA A 59 -18.88 -13.26 -5.42
C ALA A 59 -17.87 -12.32 -6.12
N ASN A 60 -18.36 -11.45 -7.01
CA ASN A 60 -17.53 -10.46 -7.73
C ASN A 60 -16.87 -9.47 -6.78
N LEU A 61 -17.65 -8.93 -5.84
CA LEU A 61 -17.12 -8.00 -4.85
C LEU A 61 -16.12 -8.70 -3.91
N ARG A 62 -16.37 -9.95 -3.54
CA ARG A 62 -15.44 -10.76 -2.75
C ARG A 62 -14.10 -10.93 -3.49
N LEU A 63 -14.14 -11.20 -4.80
CA LEU A 63 -12.95 -11.30 -5.63
C LEU A 63 -12.18 -9.97 -5.67
N LEU A 64 -12.86 -8.86 -5.96
CA LEU A 64 -12.24 -7.53 -6.03
C LEU A 64 -11.53 -7.15 -4.72
N PHE A 65 -12.19 -7.42 -3.59
CA PHE A 65 -11.62 -7.19 -2.28
C PHE A 65 -10.42 -8.10 -1.98
N THR A 66 -10.47 -9.36 -2.41
CA THR A 66 -9.34 -10.29 -2.24
C THR A 66 -8.13 -9.83 -3.05
N VAL A 67 -8.35 -9.41 -4.29
CA VAL A 67 -7.30 -8.86 -5.17
C VAL A 67 -6.69 -7.59 -4.58
N SER A 68 -7.52 -6.70 -4.00
CA SER A 68 -7.03 -5.50 -3.30
C SER A 68 -6.09 -5.87 -2.15
N VAL A 69 -6.46 -6.83 -1.30
CA VAL A 69 -5.62 -7.23 -0.16
C VAL A 69 -4.33 -7.90 -0.62
N LEU A 70 -4.38 -8.73 -1.67
CA LEU A 70 -3.18 -9.33 -2.24
C LEU A 70 -2.22 -8.28 -2.80
N ASN A 71 -2.74 -7.23 -3.43
CA ASN A 71 -1.95 -6.11 -3.93
C ASN A 71 -1.22 -5.39 -2.78
N ASP A 72 -1.91 -5.12 -1.67
CA ASP A 72 -1.32 -4.49 -0.49
C ASP A 72 -0.26 -5.40 0.17
N TRP A 73 -0.46 -6.72 0.19
CA TRP A 73 0.54 -7.69 0.65
C TRP A 73 1.77 -7.76 -0.25
N PHE A 74 1.61 -7.63 -1.57
CA PHE A 74 2.75 -7.58 -2.48
C PHE A 74 3.58 -6.32 -2.27
N LEU A 75 2.92 -5.16 -2.10
CA LEU A 75 3.58 -3.91 -1.73
C LEU A 75 4.31 -4.03 -0.38
N PHE A 76 3.71 -4.74 0.59
CA PHE A 76 4.33 -5.03 1.88
C PHE A 76 5.65 -5.80 1.73
N MET A 77 5.69 -6.85 0.91
CA MET A 77 6.93 -7.62 0.67
C MET A 77 8.03 -6.75 0.07
N ILE A 78 7.67 -5.92 -0.91
CA ILE A 78 8.59 -4.96 -1.53
C ILE A 78 9.15 -3.99 -0.49
N ARG A 79 8.30 -3.45 0.40
CA ARG A 79 8.75 -2.50 1.44
C ARG A 79 9.63 -3.14 2.49
N ILE A 80 9.38 -4.39 2.89
CA ILE A 80 10.29 -5.11 3.79
C ILE A 80 11.67 -5.25 3.16
N PHE A 81 11.72 -5.61 1.87
CA PHE A 81 12.98 -5.76 1.15
C PHE A 81 13.78 -4.45 1.10
N ASP A 82 13.12 -3.32 0.86
CA ASP A 82 13.75 -1.98 0.89
C ASP A 82 14.22 -1.56 2.29
N MET A 83 13.44 -1.91 3.33
CA MET A 83 13.84 -1.68 4.70
C MET A 83 15.10 -2.46 5.08
N ILE A 84 15.22 -3.72 4.64
CA ILE A 84 16.35 -4.61 4.93
C ILE A 84 17.59 -4.22 4.13
N ASN A 85 17.46 -3.93 2.83
CA ASN A 85 18.61 -3.67 1.97
C ASN A 85 19.16 -2.25 2.10
N VAL A 86 18.47 -1.35 2.82
CA VAL A 86 18.89 0.05 3.09
C VAL A 86 19.26 0.83 1.81
N SER A 87 18.90 0.32 0.64
CA SER A 87 19.27 0.93 -0.63
C SER A 87 18.45 2.19 -0.90
N GLY A 88 17.26 2.32 -0.28
CA GLY A 88 16.35 3.44 -0.52
C GLY A 88 15.96 3.55 -1.99
N LEU A 89 16.18 2.46 -2.74
CA LEU A 89 16.16 2.40 -4.19
C LEU A 89 14.85 1.75 -4.65
N LEU A 90 13.78 1.95 -3.88
CA LEU A 90 12.45 1.73 -4.40
C LEU A 90 12.21 2.83 -5.43
N ASP A 91 12.39 2.47 -6.70
CA ASP A 91 12.08 3.30 -7.85
C ASP A 91 10.67 3.88 -7.65
N GLU A 92 10.54 5.22 -7.57
CA GLU A 92 9.28 5.92 -7.28
C GLU A 92 8.14 5.43 -8.22
N ASN A 93 8.54 4.95 -9.39
CA ASN A 93 7.72 4.27 -10.40
C ASN A 93 6.91 3.07 -9.86
N PHE A 94 7.49 2.23 -9.00
CA PHE A 94 6.76 1.09 -8.44
C PHE A 94 5.66 1.55 -7.49
N VAL A 95 5.97 2.45 -6.55
CA VAL A 95 4.99 3.00 -5.60
C VAL A 95 3.84 3.67 -6.34
N LEU A 96 4.16 4.47 -7.36
CA LEU A 96 3.16 5.15 -8.18
C LEU A 96 2.30 4.14 -8.97
N SER A 97 2.88 3.05 -9.46
CA SER A 97 2.15 1.98 -10.16
C SER A 97 1.16 1.27 -9.23
N PHE A 98 1.57 0.92 -8.01
CA PHE A 98 0.68 0.33 -7.00
C PHE A 98 -0.46 1.27 -6.60
N PHE A 99 -0.17 2.57 -6.47
CA PHE A 99 -1.20 3.56 -6.20
C PHE A 99 -2.23 3.63 -7.33
N LYS A 100 -1.79 3.67 -8.59
CA LYS A 100 -2.68 3.65 -9.76
C LYS A 100 -3.56 2.39 -9.77
N TYR A 101 -2.98 1.22 -9.45
CA TYR A 101 -3.73 -0.02 -9.39
C TYR A 101 -4.84 0.03 -8.32
N ASN A 102 -4.52 0.51 -7.11
CA ASN A 102 -5.51 0.66 -6.05
C ASN A 102 -6.65 1.62 -6.43
N VAL A 103 -6.35 2.73 -7.12
CA VAL A 103 -7.39 3.64 -7.65
C VAL A 103 -8.32 2.92 -8.63
N VAL A 104 -7.78 2.12 -9.55
CA VAL A 104 -8.57 1.35 -10.52
C VAL A 104 -9.46 0.30 -9.83
N VAL A 105 -8.92 -0.40 -8.82
CA VAL A 105 -9.71 -1.39 -8.05
C VAL A 105 -10.86 -0.70 -7.31
N ILE A 106 -10.62 0.45 -6.67
CA ILE A 106 -11.65 1.22 -5.97
C ILE A 106 -12.75 1.65 -6.95
N LEU A 107 -12.37 2.21 -8.11
CA LEU A 107 -13.34 2.60 -9.15
C LEU A 107 -14.17 1.40 -9.62
N THR A 108 -13.53 0.25 -9.82
CA THR A 108 -14.21 -0.99 -10.24
C THR A 108 -15.23 -1.46 -9.20
N ILE A 109 -14.88 -1.38 -7.90
CA ILE A 109 -15.80 -1.69 -6.80
C ILE A 109 -17.00 -0.74 -6.82
N VAL A 110 -16.77 0.57 -6.98
CA VAL A 110 -17.85 1.58 -7.04
C VAL A 110 -18.78 1.30 -8.22
N CYS A 111 -18.23 1.03 -9.40
CA CYS A 111 -19.01 0.68 -10.59
C CYS A 111 -19.84 -0.60 -10.38
N GLU A 112 -19.26 -1.65 -9.79
CA GLU A 112 -19.99 -2.89 -9.47
C GLU A 112 -21.17 -2.63 -8.52
N ARG A 113 -20.97 -1.75 -7.53
CA ARG A 113 -22.04 -1.34 -6.61
C ARG A 113 -23.13 -0.53 -7.28
N ILE A 114 -22.79 0.40 -8.18
CA ILE A 114 -23.79 1.17 -8.93
C ILE A 114 -24.61 0.24 -9.82
N CYS A 115 -23.94 -0.65 -10.58
CA CYS A 115 -24.61 -1.60 -11.47
C CYS A 115 -25.53 -2.56 -10.73
N SER A 116 -25.11 -3.09 -9.57
CA SER A 116 -25.94 -3.99 -8.77
C SER A 116 -27.18 -3.30 -8.19
N VAL A 117 -27.07 -2.05 -7.75
CA VAL A 117 -28.21 -1.25 -7.29
C VAL A 117 -29.19 -0.93 -8.44
N LEU A 118 -28.67 -0.55 -9.61
CA LEU A 118 -29.50 -0.27 -10.78
C LEU A 118 -30.24 -1.52 -11.29
N ALA A 119 -29.56 -2.68 -11.31
CA ALA A 119 -30.18 -3.94 -11.67
C ALA A 119 -31.33 -4.29 -10.72
N ARG A 120 -31.12 -4.12 -9.41
CA ARG A 120 -32.18 -4.37 -8.41
C ARG A 120 -33.41 -3.50 -8.63
N LYS A 121 -33.24 -2.19 -8.86
CA LYS A 121 -34.36 -1.28 -9.14
C LYS A 121 -35.18 -1.73 -10.36
N ARG A 122 -34.49 -2.16 -11.43
CA ARG A 122 -35.16 -2.67 -12.64
C ARG A 122 -35.99 -3.93 -12.37
N TYR A 123 -35.56 -4.81 -11.46
CA TYR A 123 -36.35 -5.98 -11.08
C TYR A 123 -37.57 -5.63 -10.21
N GLU A 124 -37.53 -4.54 -9.46
CA GLU A 124 -38.65 -4.09 -8.61
C GLU A 124 -39.73 -3.33 -9.43
N GLU A 125 -39.40 -2.87 -10.64
CA GLU A 125 -40.31 -2.17 -11.58
C GLU A 125 -41.06 -3.09 -12.56
N VAL A 126 -40.74 -4.39 -12.61
CA VAL A 126 -41.36 -5.43 -13.46
C VAL A 126 -42.23 -6.33 -12.61
#